data_AF-A0A1Y1K057-F1
#
_entry.id   AF-A0A1Y1K057-F1
#
_cell.length_a   1.000
_cell.length_b   1.000
_cell.length_c   1.000
_cell.angle_alpha   90.00
_cell.angle_beta   90.00
_cell.angle_gamma   90.00
#
_symmetry.space_group_name_H-M   'P 1'
#
loop_
_entity.id
_entity.type
_entity.pdbx_description
1 polymer ?
#
loop_
_entity_poly.entity_id
_entity_poly.type
_entity_poly.pdbx_seq_one_letter_code
_entity_poly.pdbx_strand_id
1 'polypeptide(L)'
;DVSDDHIIFDFLSTAYKDWLAMDDDTGDDDAERILAPHINAMARAFEDSNAKYVSELEMLEAENARLQKEIEDLEKATPDPAVLDDHFKIMEEDKVKFEEYNNLALQRSEKYEHRIQVLHEELDKIVDELKEVEDERRSLQRAVDAQGIGMQDIDRMNSERERLQKGIETASQRLDEIKKKVAEKESEAGQKLEELERMVDKYNTLAYQIAVIPATAANARGRDYELQLTISDSSDFTSTNLNASRNMAPSAERLLADATTGYLPGHILNLDLRGQIRSNFLMLRKEISDRRSAAMEDMMKDHD
;
A
#
# COMPACT_ATOMS: atom_id res chain seq x y z
N ASP A 1 -108.24 26.97 -9.36
CA ASP A 1 -109.17 26.60 -8.29
C ASP A 1 -110.56 27.08 -8.69
N VAL A 2 -111.57 26.23 -8.59
CA VAL A 2 -112.94 26.48 -9.12
C VAL A 2 -113.98 26.28 -8.00
N SER A 3 -113.53 26.07 -6.76
CA SER A 3 -114.40 25.87 -5.59
C SER A 3 -115.21 27.11 -5.28
N ASP A 4 -114.58 28.29 -5.36
CA ASP A 4 -115.23 29.57 -5.05
C ASP A 4 -116.32 29.89 -6.07
N ASP A 5 -116.06 29.62 -7.35
CA ASP A 5 -117.03 29.73 -8.44
C ASP A 5 -118.22 28.77 -8.23
N HIS A 6 -117.98 27.57 -7.69
CA HIS A 6 -119.04 26.61 -7.39
C HIS A 6 -119.91 27.05 -6.21
N ILE A 7 -119.31 27.61 -5.16
CA ILE A 7 -120.03 28.16 -3.99
C ILE A 7 -120.91 29.34 -4.42
N ILE A 8 -120.38 30.24 -5.25
CA ILE A 8 -121.13 31.38 -5.81
C ILE A 8 -122.26 30.88 -6.71
N PHE A 9 -121.99 29.90 -7.58
CA PHE A 9 -122.99 29.34 -8.49
C PHE A 9 -124.13 28.63 -7.75
N ASP A 10 -123.82 27.87 -6.70
CA ASP A 10 -124.82 27.19 -5.89
C ASP A 10 -125.70 28.20 -5.14
N PHE A 11 -125.10 29.23 -4.53
CA PHE A 11 -125.83 30.34 -3.93
C PHE A 11 -126.75 31.03 -4.92
N LEU A 12 -126.23 31.45 -6.09
CA LEU A 12 -127.02 32.10 -7.13
C LEU A 12 -128.14 31.19 -7.61
N SER A 13 -127.89 29.89 -7.77
CA SER A 13 -128.86 28.92 -8.27
C SER A 13 -129.98 28.61 -7.27
N THR A 14 -129.71 28.56 -5.97
CA THR A 14 -130.73 28.29 -4.94
C THR A 14 -131.46 29.56 -4.51
N ALA A 15 -130.73 30.67 -4.32
CA ALA A 15 -131.34 31.95 -3.98
C ALA A 15 -132.24 32.48 -5.11
N TYR A 16 -131.84 32.30 -6.37
CA TYR A 16 -132.66 32.72 -7.51
C TYR A 16 -133.93 31.86 -7.70
N LYS A 17 -133.86 30.55 -7.36
CA LYS A 17 -135.05 29.67 -7.37
C LYS A 17 -136.06 30.07 -6.31
N ASP A 18 -135.59 30.36 -5.09
CA ASP A 18 -136.46 30.76 -3.99
C ASP A 18 -137.00 32.19 -4.17
N TRP A 19 -136.23 33.06 -4.85
CA TRP A 19 -136.70 34.38 -5.30
C TRP A 19 -137.77 34.29 -6.40
N LEU A 20 -137.64 33.39 -7.38
CA LEU A 20 -138.67 33.15 -8.41
C LEU A 20 -139.97 32.53 -7.86
N ALA A 21 -139.92 31.91 -6.68
CA ALA A 21 -141.08 31.35 -5.99
C ALA A 21 -141.82 32.40 -5.12
N MET A 22 -141.34 33.65 -5.10
CA MET A 22 -142.00 34.78 -4.43
C MET A 22 -143.19 35.28 -5.23
N ASP A 23 -144.22 35.76 -4.54
CA ASP A 23 -145.37 36.43 -5.14
C ASP A 23 -145.05 37.91 -5.40
N ASP A 24 -145.66 38.55 -6.40
CA ASP A 24 -145.37 39.94 -6.79
C ASP A 24 -145.69 40.97 -5.68
N ASP A 25 -146.42 40.57 -4.63
CA ASP A 25 -146.77 41.36 -3.43
C ASP A 25 -145.80 41.16 -2.24
N THR A 26 -144.67 40.46 -2.42
CA THR A 26 -143.68 40.23 -1.35
C THR A 26 -142.84 41.50 -1.11
N GLY A 27 -142.90 42.08 0.09
CA GLY A 27 -142.14 43.29 0.45
C GLY A 27 -140.64 43.04 0.63
N ASP A 28 -139.82 44.09 0.50
CA ASP A 28 -138.35 44.02 0.58
C ASP A 28 -137.84 43.36 1.88
N ASP A 29 -138.49 43.61 3.02
CA ASP A 29 -138.14 43.01 4.32
C ASP A 29 -138.34 41.48 4.34
N ASP A 30 -139.35 40.96 3.61
CA ASP A 30 -139.61 39.53 3.51
C ASP A 30 -138.66 38.85 2.52
N ALA A 31 -138.26 39.55 1.45
CA ALA A 31 -137.24 39.09 0.52
C ALA A 31 -135.87 38.94 1.21
N GLU A 32 -135.46 39.91 2.04
CA GLU A 32 -134.22 39.84 2.82
C GLU A 32 -134.23 38.65 3.79
N ARG A 33 -135.38 38.36 4.42
CA ARG A 33 -135.54 37.22 5.34
C ARG A 33 -135.41 35.86 4.64
N ILE A 34 -135.84 35.75 3.39
CA ILE A 34 -135.76 34.52 2.58
C ILE A 34 -134.36 34.34 1.96
N LEU A 35 -133.66 35.44 1.65
CA LEU A 35 -132.27 35.39 1.16
C LEU A 35 -131.24 35.18 2.28
N ALA A 36 -131.52 35.60 3.51
CA ALA A 36 -130.59 35.46 4.64
C ALA A 36 -130.06 34.04 4.89
N PRO A 37 -130.85 32.94 4.80
CA PRO A 37 -130.35 31.57 4.92
C PRO A 37 -129.35 31.21 3.82
N HIS A 38 -129.58 31.65 2.58
CA HIS A 38 -128.68 31.40 1.44
C HIS A 38 -127.36 32.16 1.60
N ILE A 39 -127.42 33.42 2.04
CA ILE A 39 -126.22 34.23 2.32
C ILE A 39 -125.40 33.60 3.45
N ASN A 40 -126.07 33.13 4.52
CA ASN A 40 -125.40 32.42 5.61
C ASN A 40 -124.81 31.08 5.17
N ALA A 41 -125.46 30.35 4.26
CA ALA A 41 -124.94 29.11 3.71
C ALA A 41 -123.71 29.36 2.82
N MET A 42 -123.75 30.41 1.99
CA MET A 42 -122.61 30.86 1.18
C MET A 42 -121.44 31.29 2.06
N ALA A 43 -121.69 32.10 3.09
CA ALA A 43 -120.67 32.55 4.04
C ALA A 43 -120.00 31.36 4.75
N ARG A 44 -120.78 30.37 5.21
CA ARG A 44 -120.24 29.14 5.80
C ARG A 44 -119.41 28.33 4.80
N ALA A 45 -119.87 28.19 3.57
CA ALA A 45 -119.12 27.47 2.54
C ALA A 45 -117.77 28.15 2.21
N PHE A 46 -117.74 29.49 2.20
CA PHE A 46 -116.50 30.26 2.08
C PHE A 46 -115.61 30.14 3.32
N GLU A 47 -116.18 30.17 4.52
CA GLU A 47 -115.43 29.94 5.76
C GLU A 47 -114.80 28.54 5.78
N ASP A 48 -115.54 27.51 5.38
CA ASP A 48 -115.05 26.13 5.28
C ASP A 48 -113.96 25.96 4.21
N SER A 49 -114.07 26.66 3.08
CA SER A 49 -113.04 26.70 2.03
C SER A 49 -111.79 27.42 2.51
N ASN A 50 -111.96 28.62 3.08
CA ASN A 50 -110.86 29.44 3.58
C ASN A 50 -110.16 28.79 4.77
N ALA A 51 -110.87 28.04 5.62
CA ALA A 51 -110.28 27.26 6.71
C ALA A 51 -109.28 26.22 6.20
N LYS A 52 -109.50 25.62 5.02
CA LYS A 52 -108.52 24.72 4.39
C LYS A 52 -107.27 25.46 3.98
N TYR A 53 -107.41 26.63 3.35
CA TYR A 53 -106.28 27.46 2.94
C TYR A 53 -105.48 28.00 4.13
N VAL A 54 -106.17 28.40 5.20
CA VAL A 54 -105.53 28.82 6.45
C VAL A 54 -104.77 27.64 7.07
N SER A 55 -105.37 26.44 7.11
CA SER A 55 -104.69 25.24 7.61
C SER A 55 -103.48 24.85 6.76
N GLU A 56 -103.55 24.99 5.44
CA GLU A 56 -102.43 24.73 4.53
C GLU A 56 -101.32 25.77 4.71
N LEU A 57 -101.67 27.04 4.86
CA LEU A 57 -100.71 28.10 5.17
C LEU A 57 -100.01 27.86 6.51
N GLU A 58 -100.74 27.52 7.57
CA GLU A 58 -100.15 27.20 8.88
C GLU A 58 -99.20 25.99 8.80
N MET A 59 -99.57 24.97 8.02
CA MET A 59 -98.70 23.80 7.75
C MET A 59 -97.42 24.20 7.01
N LEU A 60 -97.54 25.03 5.97
CA LEU A 60 -96.39 25.50 5.18
C LEU A 60 -95.50 26.45 5.99
N GLU A 61 -96.06 27.31 6.83
CA GLU A 61 -95.31 28.18 7.74
C GLU A 61 -94.55 27.35 8.78
N ALA A 62 -95.20 26.34 9.37
CA ALA A 62 -94.55 25.42 10.30
C ALA A 62 -93.43 24.61 9.63
N GLU A 63 -93.65 24.16 8.39
CA GLU A 63 -92.62 23.47 7.62
C GLU A 63 -91.46 24.40 7.26
N ASN A 64 -91.73 25.63 6.86
CA ASN A 64 -90.70 26.62 6.55
C ASN A 64 -89.86 26.93 7.79
N ALA A 65 -90.50 27.15 8.95
CA ALA A 65 -89.80 27.35 10.21
C ALA A 65 -88.95 26.12 10.60
N ARG A 66 -89.46 24.90 10.37
CA ARG A 66 -88.69 23.67 10.60
C ARG A 66 -87.47 23.60 9.69
N LEU A 67 -87.62 23.86 8.40
CA LEU A 67 -86.53 23.81 7.41
C LEU A 67 -85.49 24.91 7.67
N GLN A 68 -85.91 26.12 8.04
CA GLN A 68 -84.98 27.18 8.42
C GLN A 68 -84.16 26.80 9.66
N LYS A 69 -84.79 26.19 10.66
CA LYS A 69 -84.09 25.67 11.83
C LYS A 69 -83.11 24.55 11.47
N GLU A 70 -83.51 23.63 10.59
CA GLU A 70 -82.63 22.57 10.10
C GLU A 70 -81.41 23.13 9.35
N ILE A 71 -81.61 24.16 8.53
CA ILE A 71 -80.51 24.87 7.85
C ILE A 71 -79.57 25.51 8.88
N GLU A 72 -80.10 26.23 9.87
CA GLU A 72 -79.27 26.87 10.91
C GLU A 72 -78.50 25.85 11.76
N ASP A 73 -79.13 24.73 12.11
CA ASP A 73 -78.50 23.64 12.85
C ASP A 73 -77.41 22.97 12.01
N LEU A 74 -77.62 22.78 10.70
CA LEU A 74 -76.62 22.24 9.76
C LEU A 74 -75.45 23.21 9.53
N GLU A 75 -75.71 24.51 9.42
CA GLU A 75 -74.66 25.54 9.28
C GLU A 75 -73.79 25.63 10.54
N LYS A 76 -74.38 25.45 11.74
CA LYS A 76 -73.60 25.38 13.00
C LYS A 76 -72.85 24.06 13.16
N ALA A 77 -73.42 22.96 12.67
CA ALA A 77 -72.81 21.63 12.78
C ALA A 77 -71.69 21.41 11.77
N THR A 78 -71.74 22.10 10.62
CA THR A 78 -70.73 21.97 9.56
C THR A 78 -69.56 22.89 9.86
N PRO A 79 -68.34 22.35 10.12
CA PRO A 79 -67.15 23.18 10.27
C PRO A 79 -66.92 24.02 9.02
N ASP A 80 -66.42 25.25 9.19
CA ASP A 80 -66.08 26.14 8.09
C ASP A 80 -65.19 25.40 7.07
N PRO A 81 -65.62 25.24 5.81
CA PRO A 81 -64.85 24.56 4.77
C PRO A 81 -63.43 25.14 4.60
N ALA A 82 -63.23 26.43 4.90
CA ALA A 82 -61.91 27.05 4.87
C ALA A 82 -60.95 26.47 5.92
N VAL A 83 -61.44 26.16 7.13
CA VAL A 83 -60.64 25.53 8.19
C VAL A 83 -60.26 24.11 7.81
N LEU A 84 -61.15 23.38 7.13
CA LEU A 84 -60.86 22.04 6.65
C LEU A 84 -59.79 22.05 5.53
N ASP A 85 -59.84 23.03 4.64
CA ASP A 85 -58.84 23.21 3.57
C ASP A 85 -57.46 23.59 4.15
N ASP A 86 -57.42 24.48 5.15
CA ASP A 86 -56.19 24.81 5.89
C ASP A 86 -55.61 23.57 6.59
N HIS A 87 -56.44 22.77 7.25
CA HIS A 87 -56.01 21.52 7.87
C HIS A 87 -55.50 20.51 6.84
N PHE A 88 -56.18 20.39 5.69
CA PHE A 88 -55.75 19.51 4.61
C PHE A 88 -54.37 19.91 4.10
N LYS A 89 -54.15 21.21 3.87
CA LYS A 89 -52.86 21.74 3.42
C LYS A 89 -51.75 21.48 4.42
N ILE A 90 -51.99 21.70 5.72
CA ILE A 90 -51.02 21.41 6.78
C ILE A 90 -50.66 19.91 6.78
N MET A 91 -51.67 19.03 6.68
CA MET A 91 -51.43 17.58 6.63
C MET A 91 -50.66 17.16 5.39
N GLU A 92 -50.89 17.81 4.24
CA GLU A 92 -50.15 17.54 3.00
C GLU A 92 -48.68 17.98 3.12
N GLU A 93 -48.43 19.16 3.68
CA GLU A 93 -47.06 19.62 3.97
C GLU A 93 -46.33 18.69 4.96
N ASP A 94 -47.01 18.26 6.01
CA ASP A 94 -46.42 17.35 7.00
C ASP A 94 -46.19 15.95 6.42
N LYS A 95 -47.08 15.45 5.56
CA LYS A 95 -46.87 14.21 4.82
C LYS A 95 -45.57 14.26 4.03
N VAL A 96 -45.32 15.34 3.28
CA VAL A 96 -44.08 15.50 2.51
C VAL A 96 -42.86 15.51 3.43
N LYS A 97 -42.89 16.23 4.56
CA LYS A 97 -41.79 16.23 5.54
C LYS A 97 -41.51 14.85 6.11
N PHE A 98 -42.56 14.07 6.42
CA PHE A 98 -42.40 12.71 6.93
C PHE A 98 -41.85 11.75 5.86
N GLU A 99 -42.28 11.89 4.60
CA GLU A 99 -41.73 11.11 3.48
C GLU A 99 -40.24 11.42 3.27
N GLU A 100 -39.84 12.70 3.30
CA GLU A 100 -38.44 13.12 3.22
C GLU A 100 -37.61 12.58 4.39
N TYR A 101 -38.12 12.69 5.63
CA TYR A 101 -37.47 12.14 6.81
C TYR A 101 -37.32 10.63 6.72
N ASN A 102 -38.36 9.92 6.29
CA ASN A 102 -38.34 8.46 6.16
C ASN A 102 -37.32 8.03 5.09
N ASN A 103 -37.26 8.73 3.95
CA ASN A 103 -36.26 8.48 2.93
C ASN A 103 -34.83 8.68 3.46
N LEU A 104 -34.58 9.75 4.22
CA LEU A 104 -33.28 9.99 4.85
C LEU A 104 -32.93 8.92 5.88
N ALA A 105 -33.90 8.50 6.68
CA ALA A 105 -33.74 7.44 7.67
C ALA A 105 -33.41 6.09 7.02
N LEU A 106 -34.10 5.74 5.93
CA LEU A 106 -33.84 4.53 5.13
C LEU A 106 -32.43 4.55 4.53
N GLN A 107 -32.04 5.64 3.86
CA GLN A 107 -30.68 5.77 3.32
C GLN A 107 -29.61 5.65 4.40
N ARG A 108 -29.86 6.21 5.59
CA ARG A 108 -28.95 6.10 6.72
C ARG A 108 -28.88 4.67 7.26
N SER A 109 -30.01 3.98 7.34
CA SER A 109 -30.09 2.57 7.73
C SER A 109 -29.29 1.69 6.78
N GLU A 110 -29.53 1.80 5.47
CA GLU A 110 -28.82 1.06 4.42
C GLU A 110 -27.30 1.29 4.50
N LYS A 111 -26.88 2.55 4.70
CA LYS A 111 -25.46 2.89 4.85
C LYS A 111 -24.82 2.19 6.05
N TYR A 112 -25.49 2.18 7.20
CA TYR A 112 -24.95 1.50 8.38
C TYR A 112 -25.00 -0.01 8.25
N GLU A 113 -26.02 -0.56 7.62
CA GLU A 113 -26.12 -2.00 7.36
C GLU A 113 -24.99 -2.48 6.45
N HIS A 114 -24.71 -1.74 5.37
CA HIS A 114 -23.53 -2.01 4.54
C HIS A 114 -22.22 -1.89 5.33
N ARG A 115 -22.09 -0.86 6.19
CA ARG A 115 -20.88 -0.71 7.02
C ARG A 115 -20.72 -1.86 8.01
N ILE A 116 -21.81 -2.36 8.59
CA ILE A 116 -21.81 -3.52 9.49
C ILE A 116 -21.34 -4.76 8.73
N GLN A 117 -21.84 -4.99 7.51
CA GLN A 117 -21.40 -6.12 6.68
C GLN A 117 -19.89 -6.06 6.39
N VAL A 118 -19.38 -4.90 5.94
CA VAL A 118 -17.94 -4.72 5.69
C VAL A 118 -17.11 -4.95 6.95
N LEU A 119 -17.54 -4.42 8.10
CA LEU A 119 -16.84 -4.64 9.37
C LEU A 119 -16.89 -6.10 9.82
N HIS A 120 -17.96 -6.83 9.51
CA HIS A 120 -18.08 -8.25 9.82
C HIS A 120 -17.11 -9.07 8.95
N GLU A 121 -17.04 -8.79 7.66
CA GLU A 121 -16.06 -9.42 6.76
C GLU A 121 -14.60 -9.12 7.16
N GLU A 122 -14.31 -7.89 7.59
CA GLU A 122 -12.99 -7.52 8.13
C GLU A 122 -12.68 -8.27 9.43
N LEU A 123 -13.68 -8.41 10.32
CA LEU A 123 -13.52 -9.16 11.56
C LEU A 123 -13.22 -10.63 11.30
N ASP A 124 -13.98 -11.26 10.39
CA ASP A 124 -13.80 -12.67 10.04
C ASP A 124 -12.40 -12.93 9.47
N LYS A 125 -11.91 -12.04 8.59
CA LYS A 125 -10.53 -12.12 8.06
C LYS A 125 -9.50 -12.05 9.18
N ILE A 126 -9.63 -11.11 10.12
CA ILE A 126 -8.68 -10.97 11.24
C ILE A 126 -8.73 -12.20 12.15
N VAL A 127 -9.91 -12.78 12.36
CA VAL A 127 -10.07 -14.01 13.16
C VAL A 127 -9.36 -15.20 12.49
N ASP A 128 -9.48 -15.32 11.17
CA ASP A 128 -8.78 -16.37 10.41
C ASP A 128 -7.26 -16.17 10.42
N GLU A 129 -6.78 -14.94 10.21
CA GLU A 129 -5.35 -14.60 10.30
C GLU A 129 -4.79 -14.88 11.70
N LEU A 130 -5.54 -14.54 12.76
CA LEU A 130 -5.15 -14.82 14.14
C LEU A 130 -5.00 -16.34 14.36
N LYS A 131 -5.94 -17.12 13.85
CA LYS A 131 -5.92 -18.58 13.97
C LYS A 131 -4.70 -19.18 13.26
N GLU A 132 -4.40 -18.70 12.05
CA GLU A 132 -3.21 -19.13 11.30
C GLU A 132 -1.93 -18.82 12.09
N VAL A 133 -1.78 -17.60 12.58
CA VAL A 133 -0.61 -17.19 13.39
C VAL A 133 -0.51 -17.98 14.70
N GLU A 134 -1.63 -18.29 15.36
CA GLU A 134 -1.63 -19.11 16.57
C GLU A 134 -1.21 -20.56 16.30
N ASP A 135 -1.63 -21.14 15.18
CA ASP A 135 -1.26 -22.48 14.75
C ASP A 135 0.22 -22.53 14.33
N GLU A 136 0.71 -21.52 13.61
CA GLU A 136 2.13 -21.36 13.30
C GLU A 136 2.98 -21.24 14.56
N ARG A 137 2.59 -20.35 15.50
CA ARG A 137 3.27 -20.21 16.80
C ARG A 137 3.32 -21.54 17.54
N ARG A 138 2.21 -22.29 17.55
CA ARG A 138 2.13 -23.60 18.22
C ARG A 138 3.02 -24.63 17.52
N SER A 139 3.08 -24.61 16.19
CA SER A 139 3.97 -25.46 15.40
C SER A 139 5.44 -25.17 15.68
N LEU A 140 5.83 -23.89 15.66
CA LEU A 140 7.18 -23.43 15.99
C LEU A 140 7.56 -23.80 17.43
N GLN A 141 6.66 -23.59 18.38
CA GLN A 141 6.90 -23.98 19.77
C GLN A 141 7.15 -25.48 19.90
N ARG A 142 6.31 -26.32 19.26
CA ARG A 142 6.54 -27.78 19.24
C ARG A 142 7.86 -28.15 18.59
N ALA A 143 8.25 -27.47 17.51
CA ALA A 143 9.52 -27.72 16.84
C ALA A 143 10.72 -27.38 17.74
N VAL A 144 10.64 -26.26 18.48
CA VAL A 144 11.65 -25.86 19.47
C VAL A 144 11.69 -26.85 20.64
N ASP A 145 10.53 -27.21 21.19
CA ASP A 145 10.42 -28.19 22.28
C ASP A 145 10.96 -29.57 21.85
N ALA A 146 10.70 -29.99 20.61
CA ALA A 146 11.20 -31.24 20.04
C ALA A 146 12.73 -31.25 19.87
N GLN A 147 13.35 -30.09 19.66
CA GLN A 147 14.81 -29.97 19.67
C GLN A 147 15.38 -30.08 21.09
N GLY A 148 14.54 -29.98 22.13
CA GLY A 148 14.96 -30.07 23.53
C GLY A 148 15.88 -28.93 23.98
N ILE A 149 15.94 -27.85 23.18
CA ILE A 149 16.79 -26.69 23.45
C ILE A 149 16.02 -25.75 24.37
N GLY A 150 16.44 -25.66 25.62
CA GLY A 150 15.86 -24.70 26.57
C GLY A 150 16.35 -23.27 26.32
N MET A 151 15.70 -22.28 26.92
CA MET A 151 16.17 -20.88 26.87
C MET A 151 17.64 -20.74 27.32
N GLN A 152 18.05 -21.52 28.32
CA GLN A 152 19.43 -21.57 28.80
C GLN A 152 20.41 -22.08 27.74
N ASP A 153 19.99 -23.04 26.91
CA ASP A 153 20.81 -23.55 25.81
C ASP A 153 20.90 -22.53 24.68
N ILE A 154 19.84 -21.76 24.40
CA ILE A 154 19.87 -20.64 23.45
C ILE A 154 20.87 -19.57 23.91
N ASP A 155 20.82 -19.18 25.18
CA ASP A 155 21.77 -18.22 25.75
C ASP A 155 23.21 -18.73 25.68
N ARG A 156 23.41 -20.02 25.99
CA ARG A 156 24.72 -20.68 25.85
C ARG A 156 25.19 -20.67 24.40
N MET A 157 24.35 -21.06 23.43
CA MET A 157 24.68 -21.04 22.00
C MET A 157 25.01 -19.63 21.51
N ASN A 158 24.29 -18.61 21.96
CA ASN A 158 24.58 -17.22 21.62
C ASN A 158 25.92 -16.77 22.18
N SER A 159 26.23 -17.11 23.43
CA SER A 159 27.53 -16.81 24.03
C SER A 159 28.69 -17.54 23.33
N GLU A 160 28.48 -18.80 22.93
CA GLU A 160 29.47 -19.58 22.17
C GLU A 160 29.66 -19.00 20.78
N ARG A 161 28.57 -18.59 20.10
CA ARG A 161 28.62 -17.91 18.80
C ARG A 161 29.37 -16.59 18.89
N GLU A 162 29.10 -15.75 19.89
CA GLU A 162 29.82 -14.48 20.08
C GLU A 162 31.31 -14.72 20.35
N ARG A 163 31.64 -15.74 21.16
CA ARG A 163 33.02 -16.14 21.41
C ARG A 163 33.73 -16.62 20.14
N LEU A 164 33.06 -17.43 19.33
CA LEU A 164 33.60 -17.92 18.05
C LEU A 164 33.80 -16.77 17.06
N GLN A 165 32.84 -15.85 16.98
CA GLN A 165 32.93 -14.65 16.15
C GLN A 165 34.14 -13.79 16.51
N LYS A 166 34.34 -13.50 17.81
CA LYS A 166 35.55 -12.81 18.31
C LYS A 166 36.83 -13.57 18.00
N GLY A 167 36.79 -14.90 18.06
CA GLY A 167 37.91 -15.77 17.68
C GLY A 167 38.27 -15.66 16.20
N ILE A 168 37.26 -15.66 15.32
CA ILE A 168 37.42 -15.47 13.87
C ILE A 168 38.00 -14.09 13.56
N GLU A 169 37.47 -13.03 14.18
CA GLU A 169 37.98 -11.67 14.01
C GLU A 169 39.46 -11.56 14.43
N THR A 170 39.81 -12.11 15.60
CA THR A 170 41.20 -12.12 16.08
C THR A 170 42.12 -12.92 15.16
N ALA A 171 41.69 -14.09 14.69
CA ALA A 171 42.47 -14.91 13.76
C ALA A 171 42.66 -14.21 12.41
N SER A 172 41.63 -13.50 11.93
CA SER A 172 41.67 -12.75 10.67
C SER A 172 42.64 -11.57 10.77
N GLN A 173 42.60 -10.82 11.88
CA GLN A 173 43.57 -9.75 12.15
C GLN A 173 45.01 -10.26 12.17
N ARG A 174 45.28 -11.37 12.87
CA ARG A 174 46.60 -12.01 12.89
C ARG A 174 47.05 -12.45 11.50
N LEU A 175 46.13 -13.00 10.71
CA LEU A 175 46.42 -13.43 9.34
C LEU A 175 46.77 -12.24 8.45
N ASP A 176 46.07 -11.12 8.57
CA ASP A 176 46.38 -9.89 7.83
C ASP A 176 47.73 -9.28 8.25
N GLU A 177 48.04 -9.30 9.55
CA GLU A 177 49.37 -8.89 10.05
C GLU A 177 50.50 -9.77 9.49
N ILE A 178 50.31 -11.08 9.44
CA ILE A 178 51.31 -12.02 8.89
C ILE A 178 51.45 -11.79 7.39
N LYS A 179 50.35 -11.65 6.63
CA LYS A 179 50.38 -11.33 5.20
C LYS A 179 51.15 -10.04 4.93
N LYS A 180 50.94 -9.00 5.73
CA LYS A 180 51.69 -7.74 5.62
C LYS A 180 53.19 -7.95 5.83
N LYS A 181 53.58 -8.70 6.87
CA LYS A 181 54.99 -9.03 7.13
C LYS A 181 55.62 -9.85 6.01
N VAL A 182 54.87 -10.79 5.43
CA VAL A 182 55.34 -11.59 4.28
C VAL A 182 55.56 -10.67 3.08
N ALA A 183 54.60 -9.82 2.72
CA ALA A 183 54.75 -8.87 1.62
C ALA A 183 55.94 -7.91 1.80
N GLU A 184 56.17 -7.43 3.03
CA GLU A 184 57.35 -6.61 3.36
C GLU A 184 58.66 -7.39 3.13
N LYS A 185 58.71 -8.66 3.54
CA LYS A 185 59.89 -9.52 3.37
C LYS A 185 60.13 -9.92 1.92
N GLU A 186 59.08 -10.15 1.15
CA GLU A 186 59.16 -10.41 -0.29
C GLU A 186 59.70 -9.19 -1.05
N SER A 187 59.24 -7.98 -0.70
CA SER A 187 59.76 -6.74 -1.28
C SER A 187 61.24 -6.56 -0.97
N GLU A 188 61.66 -6.79 0.28
CA GLU A 188 63.08 -6.75 0.68
C GLU A 188 63.92 -7.77 -0.09
N ALA A 189 63.43 -9.01 -0.22
CA ALA A 189 64.11 -10.07 -0.95
C ALA A 189 64.21 -9.77 -2.47
N GLY A 190 63.16 -9.20 -3.05
CA GLY A 190 63.15 -8.74 -4.44
C GLY A 190 64.18 -7.65 -4.73
N GLN A 191 64.31 -6.66 -3.84
CA GLN A 191 65.36 -5.63 -3.95
C GLN A 191 66.77 -6.23 -3.86
N LYS A 192 66.97 -7.21 -2.97
CA LYS A 192 68.25 -7.92 -2.83
C LYS A 192 68.59 -8.77 -4.05
N LEU A 193 67.58 -9.37 -4.68
CA LEU A 193 67.77 -10.09 -5.94
C LEU A 193 68.19 -9.15 -7.07
N GLU A 194 67.53 -8.00 -7.21
CA GLU A 194 67.92 -7.00 -8.23
C GLU A 194 69.35 -6.48 -8.00
N GLU A 195 69.73 -6.27 -6.74
CA GLU A 195 71.11 -5.92 -6.38
C GLU A 195 72.10 -7.03 -6.80
N LEU A 196 71.73 -8.29 -6.61
CA LEU A 196 72.55 -9.44 -7.02
C LEU A 196 72.67 -9.55 -8.55
N GLU A 197 71.58 -9.39 -9.29
CA GLU A 197 71.57 -9.35 -10.78
C GLU A 197 72.54 -8.29 -11.30
N ARG A 198 72.46 -7.06 -10.77
CA ARG A 198 73.38 -5.97 -11.13
C ARG A 198 74.84 -6.30 -10.83
N MET A 199 75.12 -7.01 -9.73
CA MET A 199 76.48 -7.45 -9.40
C MET A 199 76.99 -8.54 -10.35
N VAL A 200 76.13 -9.47 -10.74
CA VAL A 200 76.45 -10.54 -11.71
C VAL A 200 76.77 -9.92 -13.07
N ASP A 201 75.95 -9.00 -13.56
CA ASP A 201 76.19 -8.28 -14.82
C ASP A 201 77.51 -7.51 -14.80
N LYS A 202 77.79 -6.81 -13.70
CA LYS A 202 79.05 -6.09 -13.52
C LYS A 202 80.25 -7.04 -13.51
N TYR A 203 80.14 -8.18 -12.83
CA TYR A 203 81.18 -9.20 -12.81
C TYR A 203 81.43 -9.76 -14.22
N ASN A 204 80.38 -10.17 -14.94
CA ASN A 204 80.52 -10.72 -16.29
C ASN A 204 81.11 -9.68 -17.25
N THR A 205 80.68 -8.42 -17.18
CA THR A 205 81.24 -7.32 -17.97
C THR A 205 82.74 -7.15 -17.73
N LEU A 206 83.18 -7.15 -16.47
CA LEU A 206 84.61 -7.07 -16.12
C LEU A 206 85.37 -8.30 -16.59
N ALA A 207 84.78 -9.48 -16.44
CA ALA A 207 85.37 -10.76 -16.83
C ALA A 207 85.57 -10.87 -18.35
N TYR A 208 84.66 -10.30 -19.16
CA TYR A 208 84.86 -10.10 -20.59
C TYR A 208 86.02 -9.13 -20.88
N GLN A 209 86.09 -7.99 -20.18
CA GLN A 209 87.16 -7.00 -20.39
C GLN A 209 88.56 -7.54 -20.10
N ILE A 210 88.72 -8.39 -19.08
CA ILE A 210 90.02 -9.01 -18.72
C ILE A 210 90.30 -10.30 -19.51
N ALA A 211 89.46 -10.66 -20.48
CA ALA A 211 89.58 -11.84 -21.33
C ALA A 211 89.68 -13.17 -20.54
N VAL A 212 88.83 -13.34 -19.53
CA VAL A 212 88.62 -14.64 -18.85
C VAL A 212 87.30 -15.33 -19.24
N ILE A 213 86.41 -14.62 -19.95
CA ILE A 213 85.21 -15.18 -20.58
C ILE A 213 85.26 -14.81 -22.07
N PRO A 214 84.94 -15.71 -23.02
CA PRO A 214 84.52 -17.11 -22.84
C PRO A 214 85.68 -18.04 -22.40
N ALA A 215 85.41 -19.32 -22.16
CA ALA A 215 86.43 -20.31 -21.75
C ALA A 215 87.64 -20.44 -22.70
N THR A 216 87.49 -19.98 -23.94
CA THR A 216 88.55 -19.90 -24.98
C THR A 216 89.39 -18.62 -24.91
N ALA A 217 89.07 -17.69 -24.02
CA ALA A 217 89.78 -16.43 -23.90
C ALA A 217 91.20 -16.62 -23.32
N ALA A 218 92.11 -15.70 -23.65
CA ALA A 218 93.54 -15.84 -23.40
C ALA A 218 93.90 -16.11 -21.92
N ASN A 219 93.12 -15.57 -20.99
CA ASN A 219 93.35 -15.74 -19.55
C ASN A 219 92.42 -16.78 -18.91
N ALA A 220 91.52 -17.43 -19.68
CA ALA A 220 90.51 -18.36 -19.18
C ALA A 220 91.04 -19.79 -18.93
N ARG A 221 92.14 -20.19 -19.58
CA ARG A 221 92.78 -21.52 -19.44
C ARG A 221 91.77 -22.69 -19.59
N GLY A 222 90.80 -22.56 -20.49
CA GLY A 222 89.78 -23.59 -20.75
C GLY A 222 88.73 -23.75 -19.65
N ARG A 223 88.65 -22.83 -18.67
CA ARG A 223 87.61 -22.81 -17.64
C ARG A 223 86.58 -21.74 -17.93
N ASP A 224 85.32 -22.06 -17.65
CA ASP A 224 84.24 -21.11 -17.72
C ASP A 224 84.15 -20.30 -16.42
N TYR A 225 84.15 -18.98 -16.57
CA TYR A 225 84.06 -18.02 -15.46
C TYR A 225 82.77 -17.21 -15.51
N GLU A 226 81.84 -17.52 -16.42
CA GLU A 226 80.57 -16.82 -16.55
C GLU A 226 79.64 -17.10 -15.38
N LEU A 227 79.31 -16.04 -14.64
CA LEU A 227 78.42 -16.13 -13.49
C LEU A 227 76.98 -16.06 -13.96
N GLN A 228 76.20 -17.07 -13.62
CA GLN A 228 74.80 -17.19 -13.98
C GLN A 228 73.94 -17.36 -12.73
N LEU A 229 72.80 -16.70 -12.73
CA LEU A 229 71.78 -16.84 -11.69
C LEU A 229 70.89 -18.04 -12.03
N THR A 230 70.86 -19.00 -11.11
CA THR A 230 70.08 -20.24 -11.22
C THR A 230 68.80 -20.09 -10.40
N ILE A 231 67.94 -19.18 -10.85
CA ILE A 231 66.65 -18.92 -10.23
C ILE A 231 65.60 -19.55 -11.13
N SER A 232 64.67 -20.32 -10.55
CA SER A 232 63.50 -20.85 -11.25
C SER A 232 62.70 -19.69 -11.80
N ASP A 233 62.82 -19.48 -13.11
CA ASP A 233 62.00 -18.52 -13.81
C ASP A 233 60.62 -19.17 -13.98
N SER A 234 59.67 -18.83 -13.09
CA SER A 234 58.25 -19.16 -13.31
C SER A 234 57.62 -18.23 -14.34
N SER A 235 58.39 -17.83 -15.36
CA SER A 235 57.93 -17.07 -16.52
C SER A 235 57.22 -17.99 -17.52
N ASP A 236 56.32 -18.85 -17.04
CA ASP A 236 55.25 -19.39 -17.88
C ASP A 236 54.24 -18.26 -18.14
N PHE A 237 54.62 -17.33 -19.02
CA PHE A 237 53.77 -16.25 -19.53
C PHE A 237 52.59 -16.77 -20.38
N THR A 238 52.31 -18.07 -20.42
CA THR A 238 51.25 -18.64 -21.24
C THR A 238 50.46 -19.76 -20.54
N SER A 239 49.63 -19.43 -19.55
CA SER A 239 48.29 -20.06 -19.41
C SER A 239 47.47 -19.45 -18.29
N THR A 240 46.53 -18.61 -18.70
CA THR A 240 45.14 -18.57 -18.25
C THR A 240 44.81 -19.26 -16.92
N ASN A 241 44.79 -18.50 -15.82
CA ASN A 241 43.84 -18.73 -14.74
C ASN A 241 43.40 -17.39 -14.14
N LEU A 242 42.37 -16.80 -14.77
CA LEU A 242 41.53 -15.81 -14.12
C LEU A 242 40.83 -16.48 -12.94
N ASN A 243 41.37 -16.33 -11.71
CA ASN A 243 40.63 -16.25 -10.43
C ASN A 243 41.45 -16.62 -9.18
N ALA A 244 42.70 -16.17 -9.07
CA ALA A 244 43.39 -16.18 -7.78
C ALA A 244 44.12 -14.86 -7.53
N SER A 245 43.60 -14.09 -6.58
CA SER A 245 44.29 -13.07 -5.78
C SER A 245 45.25 -12.11 -6.50
N ARG A 246 44.71 -10.95 -6.92
CA ARG A 246 45.41 -9.78 -7.49
C ARG A 246 46.44 -9.08 -6.58
N ASN A 247 46.89 -9.70 -5.49
CA ASN A 247 47.69 -9.02 -4.45
C ASN A 247 49.10 -9.57 -4.24
N MET A 248 49.59 -10.53 -5.04
CA MET A 248 50.99 -10.96 -4.96
C MET A 248 51.80 -10.38 -6.13
N ALA A 249 52.89 -9.69 -5.79
CA ALA A 249 53.82 -9.16 -6.76
C ALA A 249 54.48 -10.32 -7.53
N PRO A 250 54.64 -10.24 -8.86
CA PRO A 250 55.20 -11.31 -9.69
C PRO A 250 56.66 -11.67 -9.34
N SER A 251 57.33 -10.85 -8.52
CA SER A 251 58.68 -11.08 -8.00
C SER A 251 58.75 -12.07 -6.83
N ALA A 252 57.63 -12.35 -6.13
CA ALA A 252 57.61 -13.20 -4.94
C ALA A 252 57.74 -14.70 -5.27
N GLU A 253 57.14 -15.14 -6.38
CA GLU A 253 57.16 -16.55 -6.81
C GLU A 253 58.53 -16.98 -7.33
N ARG A 254 59.30 -16.02 -7.87
CA ARG A 254 60.67 -16.20 -8.39
C ARG A 254 61.67 -16.67 -7.33
N LEU A 255 61.41 -16.42 -6.05
CA LEU A 255 62.36 -16.68 -4.94
C LEU A 255 62.06 -17.97 -4.15
N LEU A 256 61.07 -18.76 -4.58
CA LEU A 256 60.66 -19.99 -3.92
C LEU A 256 61.22 -21.21 -4.68
N ALA A 257 62.30 -21.80 -4.16
CA ALA A 257 62.84 -23.06 -4.67
C ALA A 257 62.03 -24.28 -4.20
N ASP A 258 61.54 -24.23 -2.95
CA ASP A 258 60.60 -25.20 -2.36
C ASP A 258 59.59 -24.43 -1.48
N ALA A 259 58.38 -25.00 -1.33
CA ALA A 259 57.28 -24.39 -0.57
C ALA A 259 57.61 -24.20 0.92
N THR A 260 58.63 -24.90 1.44
CA THR A 260 59.08 -24.79 2.84
C THR A 260 60.48 -24.21 3.00
N THR A 261 61.35 -24.36 1.99
CA THR A 261 62.71 -23.80 2.01
C THR A 261 62.98 -22.97 0.75
N GLY A 262 63.31 -21.69 0.92
CA GLY A 262 63.79 -20.84 -0.17
C GLY A 262 65.16 -21.26 -0.71
N TYR A 263 65.74 -20.47 -1.60
CA TYR A 263 67.08 -20.74 -2.14
C TYR A 263 68.17 -20.72 -1.06
N LEU A 264 68.99 -21.78 -1.02
CA LEU A 264 70.24 -21.76 -0.27
C LEU A 264 71.29 -20.95 -1.06
N PRO A 265 72.26 -20.28 -0.40
CA PRO A 265 73.26 -19.44 -1.09
C PRO A 265 74.05 -20.16 -2.19
N GLY A 266 74.26 -21.47 -2.07
CA GLY A 266 74.93 -22.30 -3.07
C GLY A 266 74.04 -22.74 -4.24
N HIS A 267 72.72 -22.50 -4.16
CA HIS A 267 71.75 -22.83 -5.21
C HIS A 267 71.36 -21.62 -6.07
N ILE A 268 71.85 -20.42 -5.74
CA ILE A 268 71.51 -19.18 -6.47
C ILE A 268 72.52 -18.94 -7.60
N LEU A 269 73.77 -19.34 -7.41
CA LEU A 269 74.86 -19.10 -8.35
C LEU A 269 75.41 -20.43 -8.88
N ASN A 270 75.70 -20.48 -10.18
CA ASN A 270 76.26 -21.65 -10.87
C ASN A 270 77.73 -21.96 -10.47
N LEU A 271 78.44 -21.02 -9.85
CA LEU A 271 79.88 -21.11 -9.61
C LEU A 271 80.25 -20.91 -8.13
N ASP A 272 81.28 -21.65 -7.67
CA ASP A 272 81.88 -21.42 -6.35
C ASP A 272 82.85 -20.23 -6.38
N LEU A 273 82.31 -19.07 -6.02
CA LEU A 273 83.05 -17.82 -5.91
C LEU A 273 84.15 -17.85 -4.82
N ARG A 274 83.95 -18.60 -3.73
CA ARG A 274 84.82 -18.50 -2.54
C ARG A 274 86.05 -19.40 -2.62
N GLY A 275 85.89 -20.62 -3.11
CA GLY A 275 86.99 -21.58 -3.22
C GLY A 275 87.68 -21.49 -4.57
N GLN A 276 86.97 -21.93 -5.62
CA GLN A 276 87.59 -22.15 -6.92
C GLN A 276 87.96 -20.86 -7.66
N ILE A 277 87.02 -19.92 -7.77
CA ILE A 277 87.21 -18.72 -8.60
C ILE A 277 88.22 -17.76 -7.98
N ARG A 278 88.11 -17.51 -6.67
CA ARG A 278 89.05 -16.63 -5.95
C ARG A 278 90.48 -17.11 -6.09
N SER A 279 90.72 -18.41 -5.93
CA SER A 279 92.05 -19.00 -6.07
C SER A 279 92.60 -18.81 -7.49
N ASN A 280 91.77 -19.04 -8.51
CA ASN A 280 92.15 -18.86 -9.92
C ASN A 280 92.49 -17.41 -10.25
N PHE A 281 91.71 -16.42 -9.77
CA PHE A 281 92.01 -15.01 -9.99
C PHE A 281 93.28 -14.54 -9.25
N LEU A 282 93.57 -15.08 -8.07
CA LEU A 282 94.82 -14.79 -7.38
C LEU A 282 96.03 -15.33 -8.15
N MET A 283 95.92 -16.54 -8.72
CA MET A 283 96.94 -17.10 -9.60
C MET A 283 97.10 -16.27 -10.88
N LEU A 284 96.00 -15.88 -11.53
CA LEU A 284 96.04 -15.03 -12.73
C LEU A 284 96.66 -13.66 -12.42
N ARG A 285 96.34 -13.05 -11.28
CA ARG A 285 96.95 -11.79 -10.85
C ARG A 285 98.46 -11.93 -10.66
N LYS A 286 98.92 -13.05 -10.05
CA LYS A 286 100.35 -13.34 -9.92
C LYS A 286 101.01 -13.50 -11.29
N GLU A 287 100.40 -14.28 -12.18
CA GLU A 287 100.90 -14.51 -13.53
C GLU A 287 101.00 -13.21 -14.34
N ILE A 288 99.96 -12.36 -14.34
CA ILE A 288 99.99 -11.06 -15.02
C ILE A 288 101.07 -10.16 -14.43
N SER A 289 101.27 -10.19 -13.11
CA SER A 289 102.35 -9.44 -12.46
C SER A 289 103.72 -9.94 -12.91
N ASP A 290 103.91 -11.25 -12.99
CA ASP A 290 105.17 -11.87 -13.44
C ASP A 290 105.42 -11.56 -14.92
N ARG A 291 104.40 -11.67 -15.80
CA ARG A 291 104.48 -11.27 -17.22
C ARG A 291 104.87 -9.79 -17.37
N ARG A 292 104.29 -8.90 -16.56
CA ARG A 292 104.62 -7.47 -16.57
C ARG A 292 106.05 -7.22 -16.11
N SER A 293 106.51 -7.89 -15.06
CA SER A 293 107.89 -7.77 -14.58
C SER A 293 108.89 -8.28 -15.62
N ALA A 294 108.62 -9.43 -16.24
CA ALA A 294 109.45 -9.98 -17.33
C ALA A 294 109.49 -9.04 -18.54
N ALA A 295 108.33 -8.50 -18.97
CA ALA A 295 108.29 -7.52 -20.05
C ALA A 295 109.08 -6.24 -19.71
N MET A 296 109.04 -5.76 -18.46
CA MET A 296 109.87 -4.62 -18.04
C MET A 296 111.37 -4.96 -17.99
N GLU A 297 111.74 -6.19 -17.59
CA GLU A 297 113.13 -6.66 -17.60
C GLU A 297 113.67 -6.79 -19.03
N ASP A 298 112.86 -7.31 -19.97
CA ASP A 298 113.21 -7.40 -21.38
C ASP A 298 113.34 -6.00 -22.01
N MET A 299 112.41 -5.07 -21.70
CA MET A 299 112.53 -3.67 -22.14
C MET A 299 113.76 -2.95 -21.56
N MET A 300 114.22 -3.31 -20.36
CA MET A 300 115.47 -2.79 -19.79
C MET A 300 116.70 -3.38 -20.50
N LYS A 301 116.68 -4.67 -20.84
CA LYS A 301 117.78 -5.33 -21.58
C LYS A 301 117.90 -4.86 -23.03
N ASP A 302 116.80 -4.51 -23.68
CA ASP A 302 116.80 -3.96 -25.04
C ASP A 302 117.27 -2.48 -25.08
N HIS A 303 117.41 -1.83 -23.93
CA HIS A 303 117.82 -0.42 -23.80
C HIS A 303 119.27 -0.21 -23.36
N ASP A 304 120.01 -1.29 -23.06
CA ASP A 304 121.46 -1.35 -22.79
C ASP A 304 122.25 -1.80 -24.04
#